data_AF-A0A537W0W2-F1
#
_entry.id   AF-A0A537W0W2-F1
#
_cell.length_a   1.000
_cell.length_b   1.000
_cell.length_c   1.000
_cell.angle_alpha   90.00
_cell.angle_beta   90.00
_cell.angle_gamma   90.00
#
_symmetry.space_group_name_H-M   'P 1'
#
loop_
_entity.id
_entity.type
_entity.pdbx_description
1 polymer ?
#
loop_
_entity_poly.entity_id
_entity_poly.type
_entity_poly.pdbx_seq_one_letter_code
_entity_poly.pdbx_strand_id
1 'polypeptide(L)' 'ALKDKRIAGAALDVFVEEPTPNDNPLLTLPNFIAAPHVAGVTREAVDRMAVVAVQNILSIFDGKPNRDNVVNRDVLN' A
#
# COMPACT_ATOMS: atom_id res chain seq x y z
N ALA A 1 2.69 17.60 -17.05
CA ALA A 1 3.31 18.30 -15.89
C ALA A 1 4.82 18.08 -15.88
N LEU A 2 5.30 16.83 -15.78
CA LEU A 2 6.75 16.53 -15.82
C LEU A 2 7.40 16.84 -17.17
N LYS A 3 6.82 16.37 -18.28
CA LYS A 3 7.31 16.66 -19.65
C LYS A 3 7.38 18.17 -19.93
N ASP A 4 6.30 18.89 -19.60
CA ASP A 4 6.20 20.35 -19.80
C ASP A 4 6.92 21.16 -18.70
N LYS A 5 7.64 20.50 -17.77
CA LYS A 5 8.34 21.13 -16.64
C LYS A 5 7.48 22.06 -15.77
N ARG A 6 6.17 21.79 -15.67
CA ARG A 6 5.25 22.48 -14.73
C ARG A 6 5.56 22.15 -13.27
N ILE A 7 6.14 20.97 -13.03
CA ILE A 7 6.75 20.58 -11.76
C ILE A 7 8.18 20.14 -12.05
N ALA A 8 9.10 20.40 -11.11
CA ALA A 8 10.51 20.10 -11.29
C ALA A 8 10.76 18.58 -11.39
N GLY A 9 10.05 17.78 -10.60
CA GLY A 9 10.10 16.32 -10.61
C GLY A 9 8.98 15.70 -9.78
N ALA A 10 8.92 14.36 -9.79
CA ALA A 10 8.02 13.59 -8.94
C ALA A 10 8.67 12.25 -8.56
N ALA A 11 8.31 11.75 -7.38
CA ALA A 11 8.64 10.40 -6.94
C ALA A 11 7.35 9.69 -6.54
N LEU A 12 7.09 8.50 -7.10
CA LEU A 12 5.90 7.71 -6.78
C LEU A 12 6.30 6.34 -6.26
N ASP A 13 5.61 5.90 -5.21
CA ASP A 13 5.66 4.53 -4.71
C ASP A 13 4.50 3.67 -5.24
N VAL A 14 3.43 4.29 -5.74
CA VAL A 14 2.22 3.59 -6.20
C VAL A 14 1.88 3.96 -7.64
N PHE A 15 1.22 3.03 -8.33
CA PHE A 15 0.75 3.19 -9.71
C PHE A 15 -0.74 2.81 -9.81
N VAL A 16 -1.41 3.30 -10.86
CA VAL A 16 -2.83 2.95 -11.10
C VAL A 16 -2.98 1.46 -11.44
N GLU A 17 -2.06 0.95 -12.24
CA GLU A 17 -1.91 -0.47 -12.54
C GLU A 17 -0.64 -0.98 -11.87
N GLU A 18 -0.75 -2.07 -11.11
CA GLU A 18 0.35 -2.69 -10.38
C GLU A 18 0.43 -4.20 -10.68
N PRO A 19 1.60 -4.72 -11.11
CA PRO A 19 2.85 -4.00 -11.39
C PRO A 19 2.72 -3.02 -12.55
N THR A 20 3.41 -1.89 -12.48
CA THR A 20 3.39 -0.89 -13.57
C THR A 20 3.97 -1.50 -14.85
N PRO A 21 3.34 -1.31 -16.03
CA PRO A 21 3.88 -1.80 -17.28
C PRO A 21 5.29 -1.25 -17.57
N ASN A 22 6.17 -2.08 -18.12
CA ASN A 22 7.55 -1.69 -18.43
C ASN A 22 7.65 -0.55 -19.47
N ASP A 23 6.61 -0.37 -20.28
CA ASP A 23 6.50 0.70 -21.28
C ASP A 23 5.81 1.96 -20.73
N ASN A 24 5.55 2.05 -19.42
CA ASN A 24 5.00 3.23 -18.80
C ASN A 24 5.89 4.46 -19.08
N PRO A 25 5.38 5.50 -19.77
CA PRO A 25 6.18 6.64 -20.19
C PRO A 25 6.84 7.39 -19.03
N LEU A 26 6.27 7.34 -17.82
CA LEU A 26 6.85 8.00 -16.64
C LEU A 26 8.22 7.42 -16.28
N LEU A 27 8.43 6.11 -16.47
CA LEU A 27 9.69 5.42 -16.15
C LEU A 27 10.87 5.88 -17.03
N THR A 28 10.58 6.55 -18.14
CA THR A 28 11.60 7.08 -19.06
C THR A 28 12.01 8.53 -18.76
N LEU A 29 11.28 9.22 -17.88
CA LEU A 29 11.51 10.64 -17.63
C LEU A 29 12.68 10.84 -16.65
N PRO A 30 13.65 11.72 -16.96
CA PRO A 30 14.83 11.92 -16.12
C PRO A 30 14.51 12.62 -14.78
N ASN A 31 13.33 13.24 -14.66
CA ASN A 31 12.85 13.90 -13.46
C ASN A 31 11.75 13.11 -12.73
N PHE A 32 11.76 11.78 -12.90
CA PHE A 32 10.83 10.86 -12.25
C PHE A 32 11.58 9.75 -11.51
N ILE A 33 11.17 9.46 -10.28
CA ILE A 33 11.69 8.34 -9.48
C ILE A 33 10.52 7.41 -9.16
N ALA A 34 10.75 6.10 -9.31
CA ALA A 34 9.77 5.06 -8.99
C ALA A 34 10.27 4.19 -7.83
N ALA A 35 9.36 3.82 -6.94
CA ALA A 35 9.52 2.71 -6.01
C ALA A 35 8.34 1.72 -6.23
N PRO A 36 8.57 0.40 -6.14
CA PRO A 36 7.55 -0.60 -6.48
C PRO A 36 6.62 -0.95 -5.31
N HIS A 37 5.86 0.02 -4.79
CA HIS A 37 4.93 -0.13 -3.67
C HIS A 37 5.59 -0.70 -2.41
N VAL A 38 6.69 -0.09 -1.99
CA VAL A 38 7.53 -0.56 -0.88
C VAL A 38 7.69 0.47 0.23
N ALA A 39 7.03 1.63 0.18
CA ALA A 39 7.19 2.65 1.22
C ALA A 39 6.83 2.15 2.62
N GLY A 40 5.88 1.22 2.74
CA GLY A 40 5.49 0.59 4.02
C GLY A 40 6.21 -0.71 4.36
N VAL A 41 7.12 -1.20 3.49
CA VAL A 41 7.66 -2.56 3.56
C VAL A 41 9.00 -2.59 4.29
N THR A 42 8.98 -2.39 5.60
CA THR A 42 10.12 -2.69 6.48
C THR A 42 9.98 -4.07 7.12
N ARG A 43 11.09 -4.65 7.58
CA ARG A 43 11.07 -5.94 8.30
C ARG A 43 10.10 -5.89 9.48
N GLU A 44 10.19 -4.84 10.29
CA GLU A 44 9.38 -4.67 11.49
C GLU A 44 7.91 -4.38 11.16
N ALA A 45 7.64 -3.65 10.08
CA ALA A 45 6.27 -3.38 9.63
C ALA A 45 5.58 -4.66 9.16
N VAL A 46 6.26 -5.47 8.35
CA VAL A 46 5.76 -6.77 7.88
C VAL A 46 5.54 -7.73 9.05
N ASP A 47 6.49 -7.83 9.97
CA ASP A 47 6.37 -8.68 11.17
C ASP A 47 5.13 -8.28 12.01
N ARG A 48 4.94 -6.99 12.30
CA ARG A 48 3.77 -6.50 13.06
C ARG A 48 2.46 -6.73 12.31
N MET A 49 2.42 -6.45 11.00
CA MET A 49 1.23 -6.63 10.18
C MET A 49 0.77 -8.10 10.19
N ALA A 50 1.71 -9.05 10.05
CA ALA A 50 1.41 -10.47 10.10
C ALA A 50 0.81 -10.88 11.45
N VAL A 51 1.40 -10.44 12.56
CA VAL A 51 0.90 -10.74 13.92
C VAL A 51 -0.50 -10.18 14.12
N VAL A 52 -0.73 -8.91 13.78
CA VAL A 52 -2.05 -8.26 13.94
C VAL A 52 -3.10 -8.95 13.08
N ALA A 53 -2.77 -9.34 11.84
CA ALA A 53 -3.69 -10.05 10.95
C ALA A 53 -4.13 -11.39 11.54
N VAL A 54 -3.18 -12.20 12.05
CA VAL A 54 -3.50 -13.50 12.68
C VAL A 54 -4.32 -13.31 13.96
N GLN A 55 -3.96 -12.36 14.81
CA GLN A 55 -4.72 -12.04 16.03
C GLN A 55 -6.15 -11.62 15.70
N ASN A 56 -6.36 -10.84 14.63
CA ASN A 56 -7.69 -10.43 14.20
C ASN A 56 -8.55 -11.64 13.79
N ILE A 57 -7.96 -12.57 13.02
CA ILE A 57 -8.63 -13.82 12.61
C ILE A 57 -9.02 -14.66 13.82
N LEU A 58 -8.10 -14.88 14.76
CA LEU A 58 -8.37 -15.67 15.98
C LEU A 58 -9.48 -15.04 16.83
N SER A 59 -9.53 -13.71 16.92
CA SER A 59 -10.57 -13.00 17.67
C SER A 59 -12.00 -13.29 17.16
N ILE A 60 -12.16 -13.54 15.85
CA ILE A 60 -13.43 -13.97 15.26
C ILE A 60 -13.80 -15.37 15.75
N PHE A 61 -12.86 -16.32 15.69
CA PHE A 61 -13.08 -17.71 16.12
C PHE A 61 -13.36 -17.82 17.62
N ASP A 62 -12.82 -16.90 18.43
CA ASP A 62 -13.10 -16.80 19.86
C ASP A 62 -14.46 -16.15 20.19
N GLY A 63 -15.23 -15.73 19.17
CA GLY A 63 -16.51 -15.03 19.34
C GLY A 63 -16.35 -13.62 19.92
N LYS A 64 -15.15 -13.04 19.86
CA LYS A 64 -14.79 -11.73 20.43
C LYS A 64 -14.09 -10.86 19.36
N PRO A 65 -14.79 -10.50 18.27
CA PRO A 65 -14.20 -9.75 17.17
C PRO A 65 -13.53 -8.45 17.65
N ASN A 66 -12.28 -8.22 17.23
CA ASN A 66 -11.63 -6.94 17.47
C ASN A 66 -12.25 -5.84 16.59
N ARG A 67 -13.15 -5.04 17.16
CA ARG A 67 -13.90 -3.99 16.45
C ARG A 67 -13.03 -2.84 15.94
N ASP A 68 -11.81 -2.67 16.45
CA ASP A 68 -10.89 -1.62 15.97
C ASP A 68 -10.33 -1.98 14.59
N ASN A 69 -10.20 -3.27 14.30
CA ASN A 69 -9.67 -3.78 13.04
C ASN A 69 -10.76 -4.15 12.01
N VAL A 70 -12.04 -3.92 12.33
CA VAL A 70 -13.17 -4.17 11.43
C VAL A 70 -13.58 -2.85 10.77
N VAL A 71 -13.39 -2.79 9.44
CA VAL A 71 -13.67 -1.59 8.63
C VAL A 71 -15.17 -1.45 8.34
N ASN A 72 -15.82 -2.53 7.91
CA ASN A 72 -17.24 -2.62 7.63
C ASN A 72 -18.01 -3.15 8.86
N ARG A 73 -18.09 -2.32 9.90
CA ARG A 73 -18.64 -2.73 11.23
C ARG A 73 -20.09 -3.20 11.20
N ASP A 74 -20.83 -2.84 10.16
CA ASP A 74 -22.21 -3.25 9.93
C ASP A 74 -22.40 -4.77 9.81
N VAL A 75 -21.35 -5.52 9.45
CA VAL A 75 -21.40 -6.99 9.33
C VAL A 75 -21.29 -7.75 10.67
N LEU A 76 -21.05 -7.03 11.78
CA LEU A 76 -20.95 -7.63 13.12
C LEU A 76 -22.30 -7.71 13.85
N ASN A 77 -23.39 -7.28 13.21
CA ASN A 77 -24.73 -7.23 13.78
C ASN A 77 -25.52 -8.51 13.49
#